data_AF-A0A1S3QXI2-F1
#
_entry.id   AF-A0A1S3QXI2-F1
#
_cell.length_a   1.000
_cell.length_b   1.000
_cell.length_c   1.000
_cell.angle_alpha   90.00
_cell.angle_beta   90.00
_cell.angle_gamma   90.00
#
_symmetry.space_group_name_H-M   'P 1'
#
loop_
_entity.id
_entity.type
_entity.pdbx_description
1 polymer ?
#
loop_
_entity_poly.entity_id
_entity_poly.type
_entity_poly.pdbx_seq_one_letter_code
_entity_poly.pdbx_strand_id
1 'polypeptide(L)'
;MRIEDVLTPNICVCRTEEGRFLDDVKQTMLETIVPKSDSEDIMVVLGEHRGQVGRILQRDKDQSRAMVQLDRYEEKVFTLDYDSICHYVGGGDH
;
A
#
# COMPACT_ATOMS: atom_id res chain seq x y z
N MET A 1 -10.72 -2.25 -5.81
CA MET A 1 -10.73 -0.77 -5.98
C MET A 1 -9.30 -0.25 -5.99
N ARG A 2 -8.98 0.81 -6.75
CA ARG A 2 -7.63 1.41 -6.83
C ARG A 2 -7.72 2.93 -6.80
N ILE A 3 -6.71 3.59 -6.24
CA ILE A 3 -6.53 5.04 -6.36
C ILE A 3 -6.07 5.35 -7.78
N GLU A 4 -6.83 6.15 -8.51
CA GLU A 4 -6.48 6.60 -9.86
C GLU A 4 -5.69 7.91 -9.82
N ASP A 5 -6.16 8.88 -9.02
CA ASP A 5 -5.54 10.19 -8.89
C ASP A 5 -5.79 10.79 -7.49
N VAL A 6 -4.92 11.68 -7.04
CA VAL A 6 -4.99 12.37 -5.74
C VAL A 6 -5.09 13.87 -5.97
N LEU A 7 -6.30 14.41 -5.85
CA LEU A 7 -6.60 15.81 -6.18
C LEU A 7 -6.15 16.77 -5.07
N THR A 8 -6.29 16.34 -3.82
CA THR A 8 -5.84 17.06 -2.63
C THR A 8 -5.34 16.04 -1.61
N PRO A 9 -4.67 16.45 -0.50
CA PRO A 9 -4.17 15.50 0.49
C PRO A 9 -5.20 14.53 1.06
N ASN A 10 -6.51 14.86 1.02
CA ASN A 10 -7.58 14.06 1.63
C ASN A 10 -8.68 13.65 0.63
N ILE A 11 -8.53 13.94 -0.67
CA ILE A 11 -9.54 13.65 -1.70
C ILE A 11 -8.86 13.01 -2.91
N CYS A 12 -9.40 11.90 -3.37
CA CYS A 12 -8.91 11.16 -4.53
C CYS A 12 -10.03 10.74 -5.48
N VAL A 13 -9.63 10.36 -6.69
CA VAL A 13 -10.45 9.64 -7.65
C VAL A 13 -10.11 8.15 -7.51
N CYS A 14 -11.13 7.31 -7.36
CA CYS A 14 -10.96 5.86 -7.27
C CYS A 14 -11.56 5.17 -8.49
N ARG A 15 -10.93 4.08 -8.94
CA ARG A 15 -11.51 3.15 -9.91
C ARG A 15 -12.01 1.89 -9.20
N THR A 16 -13.27 1.55 -9.37
CA THR A 16 -13.83 0.28 -8.88
C THR A 16 -13.30 -0.90 -9.70
N GLU A 17 -13.49 -2.13 -9.21
CA GLU A 17 -13.14 -3.34 -9.97
C GLU A 17 -13.97 -3.51 -11.25
N GLU A 18 -15.19 -2.97 -11.28
CA GLU A 18 -16.03 -2.90 -12.48
C GLU A 18 -15.59 -1.80 -13.47
N GLY A 19 -14.52 -1.07 -13.17
CA GLY A 19 -14.00 0.00 -14.02
C GLY A 19 -14.75 1.34 -13.90
N ARG A 20 -15.62 1.51 -12.90
CA ARG A 20 -16.32 2.79 -12.66
C ARG A 20 -15.41 3.75 -11.91
N PHE A 21 -15.44 5.02 -12.30
CA PHE A 21 -14.79 6.09 -11.54
C PHE A 21 -15.69 6.60 -10.42
N LEU A 22 -15.08 6.85 -9.27
CA LEU A 22 -15.68 7.52 -8.12
C LEU A 22 -14.87 8.78 -7.85
N ASP A 23 -15.51 9.92 -8.05
CA ASP A 23 -14.93 11.24 -7.76
C ASP A 23 -15.18 11.66 -6.30
N ASP A 24 -14.42 12.64 -5.83
CA ASP A 24 -14.55 13.25 -4.49
C ASP A 24 -14.51 12.26 -3.31
N VAL A 25 -13.80 11.14 -3.47
CA VAL A 25 -13.67 10.14 -2.41
C VAL A 25 -12.78 10.69 -1.32
N LYS A 26 -13.33 10.82 -0.11
CA LYS A 26 -12.57 11.28 1.07
C LYS A 26 -11.67 10.14 1.55
N GLN A 27 -10.45 10.46 1.97
CA GLN A 27 -9.54 9.48 2.56
C GLN A 27 -10.19 8.71 3.72
N THR A 28 -11.04 9.36 4.53
CA THR A 28 -11.75 8.73 5.66
C THR A 28 -12.80 7.69 5.25
N MET A 29 -13.09 7.55 3.95
CA MET A 29 -13.98 6.51 3.41
C MET A 29 -13.21 5.28 2.94
N LEU A 30 -11.88 5.30 3.01
CA LEU A 30 -11.00 4.28 2.47
C LEU A 30 -10.25 3.57 3.60
N GLU A 31 -9.95 2.31 3.34
CA GLU A 31 -9.10 1.46 4.18
C GLU A 31 -7.95 0.95 3.30
N THR A 32 -6.76 0.77 3.88
CA THR A 32 -5.66 0.16 3.11
C THR A 32 -5.90 -1.34 2.96
N ILE A 33 -5.37 -1.91 1.89
CA ILE A 33 -5.36 -3.35 1.70
C ILE A 33 -3.91 -3.79 1.72
N VAL A 34 -3.57 -4.66 2.66
CA VAL A 34 -2.30 -5.41 2.60
C VAL A 34 -2.51 -6.60 1.65
N PRO A 35 -1.66 -6.79 0.62
CA PRO A 35 -1.83 -7.89 -0.33
C PRO A 35 -1.77 -9.23 0.40
N LYS A 36 -2.46 -10.24 -0.12
CA LYS A 36 -2.48 -11.59 0.48
C LYS A 36 -1.34 -12.44 -0.01
N SER A 37 -0.88 -12.23 -1.24
CA SER A 37 0.29 -12.91 -1.78
C SER A 37 1.56 -12.25 -1.26
N ASP A 38 2.60 -13.05 -1.06
CA ASP A 38 3.94 -12.55 -0.71
C ASP A 38 4.74 -12.15 -1.97
N SER A 39 4.20 -12.43 -3.16
CA SER A 39 4.76 -12.00 -4.46
C SER A 39 4.30 -10.62 -4.91
N GLU A 40 3.36 -10.02 -4.17
CA GLU A 40 2.78 -8.71 -4.50
C GLU A 40 3.54 -7.63 -3.73
N ASP A 41 3.87 -6.54 -4.42
CA ASP A 41 4.59 -5.42 -3.83
C ASP A 41 3.70 -4.63 -2.87
N ILE A 42 4.33 -4.01 -1.89
CA ILE A 42 3.69 -3.04 -1.00
C ILE A 42 4.34 -1.68 -1.12
N MET A 43 3.60 -0.65 -0.74
CA MET A 43 4.12 0.69 -0.49
C MET A 43 3.91 1.04 0.98
N VAL A 44 4.91 1.67 1.58
CA VAL A 44 4.77 2.28 2.90
C VAL A 44 4.04 3.60 2.77
N VAL A 45 2.93 3.78 3.49
CA VAL A 45 2.06 4.97 3.40
C VAL A 45 2.14 5.87 4.62
N LEU A 46 2.70 5.39 5.74
CA LEU A 46 2.87 6.15 6.98
C LEU A 46 4.30 5.99 7.55
N GLY A 47 4.73 6.95 8.37
CA GLY A 47 6.01 6.89 9.09
C GLY A 47 7.24 7.27 8.26
N GLU A 48 8.42 6.94 8.77
CA GLU A 48 9.73 7.36 8.24
C GLU A 48 9.99 6.86 6.81
N HIS A 49 9.50 5.68 6.47
CA HIS A 49 9.75 5.04 5.18
C HIS A 49 8.65 5.33 4.14
N ARG A 50 7.75 6.29 4.41
CA ARG A 50 6.64 6.63 3.51
C ARG A 50 7.10 6.87 2.07
N GLY A 51 6.36 6.30 1.13
CA GLY A 51 6.59 6.36 -0.32
C GLY A 51 7.55 5.29 -0.85
N GLN A 52 8.16 4.48 0.02
CA GLN A 52 9.05 3.40 -0.42
C GLN A 52 8.26 2.14 -0.75
N VAL A 53 8.71 1.45 -1.80
CA VAL A 53 8.18 0.16 -2.26
C VAL A 53 9.04 -0.99 -1.72
N GLY A 54 8.43 -2.14 -1.55
CA GLY A 54 9.12 -3.36 -1.15
C GLY A 54 8.19 -4.55 -1.12
N ARG A 55 8.61 -5.62 -0.45
CA ARG A 55 7.89 -6.89 -0.38
C ARG A 55 7.77 -7.40 1.05
N ILE A 56 6.68 -8.11 1.33
CA ILE A 56 6.48 -8.79 2.62
C ILE A 56 7.27 -10.10 2.60
N LEU A 57 8.13 -10.29 3.61
CA LEU A 57 8.88 -11.53 3.81
C LEU A 57 8.17 -12.48 4.79
N GLN A 58 7.54 -11.90 5.82
CA GLN A 58 6.84 -12.65 6.86
C GLN A 58 5.71 -11.83 7.46
N ARG A 59 4.65 -12.51 7.87
CA ARG A 59 3.46 -11.91 8.49
C ARG A 59 3.33 -12.37 9.93
N ASP A 60 3.11 -11.42 10.83
CA ASP A 60 2.65 -11.66 12.19
C ASP A 60 1.19 -11.18 12.29
N LYS A 61 0.26 -12.13 12.13
CA LYS A 61 -1.18 -11.84 12.15
C LYS A 61 -1.70 -11.56 13.55
N ASP A 62 -1.02 -12.04 14.58
CA ASP A 62 -1.45 -11.86 15.97
C ASP A 62 -1.17 -10.42 16.42
N GLN A 63 -0.09 -9.82 15.90
CA GLN A 63 0.28 -8.44 16.17
C GLN A 63 -0.12 -7.44 15.08
N SER A 64 -0.73 -7.89 13.98
CA SER A 64 -1.05 -7.06 12.79
C SER A 64 0.20 -6.39 12.17
N ARG A 65 1.30 -7.14 12.05
CA ARG A 65 2.58 -6.63 11.54
C ARG A 65 3.14 -7.49 10.40
N ALA A 66 4.04 -6.89 9.62
CA ALA A 66 4.83 -7.57 8.61
C ALA A 66 6.32 -7.27 8.75
N MET A 67 7.15 -8.28 8.50
CA MET A 67 8.55 -8.09 8.16
C MET A 67 8.64 -7.79 6.66
N VAL A 68 9.20 -6.65 6.33
CA VAL A 68 9.24 -6.08 4.97
C VAL A 68 10.68 -5.83 4.59
N GLN A 69 11.03 -6.21 3.36
CA GLN A 69 12.26 -5.77 2.70
C GLN A 69 11.91 -4.65 1.73
N LEU A 70 12.46 -3.46 1.97
CA LEU A 70 12.26 -2.29 1.10
C LEU A 70 13.30 -2.32 -0.03
N ASP A 71 12.89 -1.99 -1.25
CA ASP A 71 13.77 -2.10 -2.43
C ASP A 71 14.99 -1.18 -2.35
N ARG A 72 14.87 -0.04 -1.66
CA ARG A 72 15.98 0.88 -1.41
C ARG A 72 17.06 0.28 -0.50
N TYR A 73 16.75 -0.77 0.26
CA TYR A 73 17.63 -1.37 1.25
C TYR A 73 17.66 -2.90 1.11
N GLU A 74 18.35 -3.40 0.09
CA GLU A 74 18.42 -4.83 -0.24
C GLU A 74 18.80 -5.73 0.97
N GLU A 75 19.66 -5.26 1.88
CA GLU A 75 20.13 -6.07 3.01
C GLU A 75 19.38 -5.82 4.33
N LYS A 76 18.37 -4.93 4.35
CA LYS A 76 17.64 -4.58 5.58
C LYS A 76 16.21 -5.09 5.56
N VAL A 77 15.77 -5.53 6.74
CA VAL A 77 14.39 -5.94 6.99
C VAL A 77 13.80 -5.07 8.10
N PHE A 78 12.59 -4.59 7.88
CA PHE A 78 11.87 -3.69 8.77
C PHE A 78 10.60 -4.38 9.27
N THR A 79 10.21 -4.14 10.52
CA THR A 79 8.92 -4.62 11.05
C THR A 79 7.91 -3.48 11.06
N LEU A 80 6.98 -3.52 10.12
CA LEU A 80 5.97 -2.47 9.91
C LEU A 80 4.58 -2.94 10.35
N ASP A 81 3.75 -1.99 10.75
CA ASP A 81 2.34 -2.22 11.05
C ASP A 81 1.52 -2.32 9.75
N TYR A 82 0.47 -3.13 9.72
CA TYR A 82 -0.43 -3.23 8.57
C TYR A 82 -1.06 -1.89 8.19
N ASP A 83 -1.36 -1.02 9.15
CA ASP A 83 -1.90 0.31 8.90
C ASP A 83 -0.90 1.23 8.18
N SER A 84 0.39 0.89 8.24
CA SER A 84 1.47 1.68 7.63
C SER A 84 1.83 1.26 6.20
N ILE A 85 1.23 0.20 5.67
CA ILE A 85 1.53 -0.36 4.34
C ILE A 85 0.26 -0.62 3.52
N CYS A 86 0.37 -0.61 2.19
CA CYS A 86 -0.71 -0.99 1.29
C CYS A 86 -0.17 -1.74 0.05
N HIS A 87 -1.03 -2.47 -0.65
CA HIS A 87 -0.71 -3.11 -1.93
C HIS A 87 -0.31 -2.06 -2.96
N TYR A 88 0.89 -2.21 -3.51
CA TYR A 88 1.37 -1.38 -4.60
C TYR A 88 1.07 -2.03 -5.96
N VAL A 89 0.25 -1.35 -6.77
CA VAL A 89 -0.19 -1.82 -8.10
C VAL A 89 0.45 -1.03 -9.26
N GLY A 90 1.37 -0.11 -8.97
CA GLY A 90 1.99 0.77 -9.96
C GLY A 90 3.25 0.20 -10.64
N GLY A 91 3.71 -1.00 -10.25
CA GLY A 91 4.91 -1.62 -10.81
C GLY A 91 4.72 -2.32 -12.17
N GLY A 92 3.48 -2.47 -12.63
CA GLY A 92 3.10 -3.32 -13.77
C GLY A 92 3.21 -2.71 -15.17
N ASP A 93 3.62 -1.44 -15.32
CA ASP A 93 3.72 -0.75 -16.61
C ASP A 93 5.19 -0.50 -17.01
N HIS A 94 5.98 -1.56 -17.17
CA HIS A 94 7.31 -1.50 -17.81
C HIS A 94 7.35 -2.29 -19.11
#